data_AF-A0AB38YEA3-F1
#
_entry.id   AF-A0AB38YEA3-F1
#
_cell.length_a   1.000
_cell.length_b   1.000
_cell.length_c   1.000
_cell.angle_alpha   90.00
_cell.angle_beta   90.00
_cell.angle_gamma   90.00
#
_symmetry.space_group_name_H-M   'P 1'
#
loop_
_entity.id
_entity.type
_entity.pdbx_description
1 polymer ?
#
loop_
_entity_poly.entity_id
_entity_poly.type
_entity_poly.pdbx_seq_one_letter_code
_entity_poly.pdbx_strand_id
1 'polypeptide(L)'
;MTAHRYAQWLLAIALTHFSLGVFIFWSELGEIARAGVFASLNPDNLNTAVAFWFLMFSLPLLTVSAALWHNQQAVGQPVIVMSLVSAGIGCVLMPASGFWTLLVLALVALWRNRSPAMAHA
;
A
#
# COMPACT_ATOMS: atom_id res chain seq x y z
N MET A 1 -6.07 -16.42 4.67
CA MET A 1 -5.29 -15.53 5.56
C MET A 1 -6.25 -14.71 6.39
N THR A 2 -6.01 -14.53 7.69
CA THR A 2 -6.89 -13.70 8.55
C THR A 2 -6.69 -12.21 8.28
N ALA A 3 -7.72 -11.42 8.55
CA ALA A 3 -7.72 -9.97 8.42
C ALA A 3 -6.69 -9.32 9.36
N HIS A 4 -6.54 -9.80 10.59
CA HIS A 4 -5.48 -9.36 11.52
C HIS A 4 -4.07 -9.49 10.91
N ARG A 5 -3.73 -10.66 10.36
CA ARG A 5 -2.42 -10.85 9.73
C ARG A 5 -2.27 -10.02 8.46
N TYR A 6 -3.33 -9.89 7.67
CA TYR A 6 -3.33 -9.00 6.50
C TYR A 6 -3.07 -7.55 6.91
N ALA A 7 -3.69 -7.09 7.99
CA ALA A 7 -3.51 -5.76 8.56
C ALA A 7 -2.06 -5.51 9.03
N GLN A 8 -1.43 -6.48 9.68
CA GLN A 8 -0.03 -6.39 10.10
C GLN A 8 0.92 -6.17 8.92
N TRP A 9 0.72 -6.93 7.84
CA TRP A 9 1.53 -6.76 6.63
C TRP A 9 1.19 -5.49 5.87
N LEU A 10 -0.09 -5.13 5.78
CA LEU A 10 -0.50 -3.88 5.15
C LEU A 10 0.07 -2.67 5.91
N LEU A 11 0.13 -2.73 7.24
CA LEU A 11 0.81 -1.75 8.07
C LEU A 11 2.30 -1.69 7.73
N ALA A 12 2.99 -2.84 7.63
CA ALA A 12 4.40 -2.87 7.24
C ALA A 12 4.63 -2.23 5.86
N ILE A 13 3.76 -2.49 4.89
CA ILE A 13 3.79 -1.87 3.56
C ILE A 13 3.59 -0.35 3.66
N ALA A 14 2.61 0.10 4.45
CA ALA A 14 2.31 1.51 4.64
C ALA A 14 3.48 2.25 5.32
N LEU A 15 4.07 1.67 6.38
CA LEU A 15 5.23 2.23 7.05
C LEU A 15 6.44 2.28 6.12
N THR A 16 6.66 1.23 5.33
CA THR A 16 7.75 1.19 4.35
C THR A 16 7.57 2.26 3.28
N HIS A 17 6.36 2.42 2.72
CA HIS A 17 6.06 3.49 1.77
C HIS A 17 6.27 4.87 2.38
N PHE A 18 5.81 5.10 3.60
CA PHE A 18 6.00 6.37 4.27
C PHE A 18 7.49 6.66 4.48
N SER A 19 8.22 5.74 5.10
CA SER A 19 9.65 5.92 5.42
C SER A 19 10.52 6.03 4.17
N LEU A 20 10.32 5.17 3.17
CA LEU A 20 11.05 5.26 1.90
C LEU A 20 10.68 6.51 1.13
N GLY A 21 9.41 6.93 1.16
CA GLY A 21 8.98 8.17 0.53
C GLY A 21 9.67 9.39 1.12
N VAL A 22 9.77 9.45 2.46
CA VAL A 22 10.52 10.51 3.15
C VAL A 22 11.99 10.52 2.72
N PHE A 23 12.61 9.35 2.62
CA PHE A 23 14.02 9.24 2.28
C PHE A 23 14.32 9.55 0.80
N ILE A 24 13.56 8.97 -0.11
CA ILE A 24 13.74 9.09 -1.57
C ILE A 24 13.42 10.52 -2.02
N PHE A 25 12.34 11.12 -1.49
CA PHE A 25 11.87 12.44 -1.90
C PHE A 25 12.25 13.54 -0.91
N TRP A 26 13.33 13.35 -0.14
CA TRP A 26 13.72 14.31 0.90
C TRP A 26 13.90 15.74 0.37
N SER A 27 14.52 15.87 -0.81
CA SER A 27 14.70 17.15 -1.51
C SER A 27 13.37 17.81 -1.85
N GLU A 28 12.47 17.07 -2.50
CA GLU A 28 11.18 17.50 -2.98
C GLU A 28 10.26 17.86 -1.82
N LEU A 29 10.28 17.09 -0.73
CA LEU A 29 9.56 17.41 0.51
C LEU A 29 10.07 18.72 1.12
N GLY A 30 11.38 18.97 1.07
CA GLY A 30 11.97 20.24 1.47
C GLY A 30 11.51 21.41 0.59
N GLU A 31 11.37 21.20 -0.73
CA GLU A 31 10.81 22.20 -1.64
C GLU A 31 9.35 22.50 -1.31
N ILE A 32 8.53 21.47 -1.12
CA ILE A 32 7.12 21.60 -0.71
C ILE A 32 7.02 22.40 0.59
N ALA A 33 7.85 22.07 1.59
CA ALA A 33 7.85 22.78 2.87
C ALA A 33 8.24 24.26 2.72
N ARG A 34 9.24 24.58 1.87
CA ARG A 34 9.66 25.97 1.61
C ARG A 34 8.63 26.77 0.80
N ALA A 35 7.89 26.10 -0.07
CA ALA A 35 6.82 26.71 -0.86
C ALA A 35 5.58 27.07 -0.01
N GLY A 36 5.53 26.63 1.24
CA GLY A 36 4.41 26.87 2.17
C GLY A 36 3.36 25.76 2.13
N VAL A 37 2.28 25.90 2.90
CA VAL A 37 1.26 24.85 3.06
C VAL A 37 0.04 25.06 2.15
N PHE A 38 -0.25 26.30 1.77
CA PHE A 38 -1.44 26.64 0.98
C PHE A 38 -1.08 26.84 -0.49
N ALA A 39 -1.75 26.10 -1.39
CA ALA A 39 -1.57 26.18 -2.84
C ALA A 39 -0.10 26.06 -3.32
N SER A 40 0.73 25.32 -2.59
CA SER A 40 2.18 25.20 -2.83
C SER A 40 2.57 24.06 -3.76
N LEU A 41 1.64 23.14 -4.05
CA LEU A 41 1.84 22.03 -4.98
C LEU A 41 1.30 22.39 -6.37
N ASN A 42 2.18 22.33 -7.37
CA ASN A 42 1.80 22.46 -8.77
C ASN A 42 1.74 21.05 -9.41
N PRO A 43 0.60 20.61 -9.96
CA PRO A 43 0.50 19.34 -10.70
C PRO A 43 1.49 19.20 -11.86
N ASP A 44 1.92 20.32 -12.46
CA ASP A 44 2.89 20.33 -13.55
C ASP A 44 4.32 20.04 -13.07
N ASN A 45 4.60 20.25 -11.77
CA ASN A 45 5.85 19.80 -11.16
C ASN A 45 5.70 18.33 -10.72
N LEU A 46 5.96 17.43 -11.67
CA LEU A 46 5.78 15.99 -11.47
C LEU A 46 6.59 15.42 -10.30
N ASN A 47 7.77 15.98 -9.98
CA ASN A 47 8.61 15.46 -8.90
C ASN A 47 7.96 15.67 -7.53
N THR A 48 7.51 16.89 -7.24
CA THR A 48 6.83 17.21 -5.97
C THR A 48 5.44 16.59 -5.90
N ALA A 49 4.74 16.49 -7.03
CA ALA A 49 3.47 15.79 -7.11
C ALA A 49 3.61 14.29 -6.80
N VAL A 50 4.61 13.61 -7.39
CA VAL A 50 4.89 12.20 -7.10
C VAL A 50 5.30 12.00 -5.65
N ALA A 51 6.18 12.86 -5.11
CA ALA A 51 6.58 12.83 -3.71
C ALA A 51 5.37 12.92 -2.76
N PHE A 52 4.47 13.87 -3.01
CA PHE A 52 3.25 14.06 -2.25
C PHE A 52 2.35 12.83 -2.29
N TRP A 53 2.05 12.31 -3.49
CA TRP A 53 1.17 11.16 -3.64
C TRP A 53 1.76 9.89 -3.04
N PHE A 54 3.08 9.69 -3.16
CA PHE A 54 3.77 8.56 -2.57
C PHE A 54 3.65 8.56 -1.04
N LEU A 55 3.83 9.73 -0.40
CA LEU A 55 3.66 9.87 1.06
C LEU A 55 2.19 9.71 1.47
N MET A 56 1.29 10.45 0.83
CA MET A 56 -0.12 10.52 1.21
C MET A 56 -0.85 9.20 1.00
N PHE A 57 -0.42 8.38 0.05
CA PHE A 57 -0.98 7.05 -0.14
C PHE A 57 -0.78 6.14 1.09
N SER A 58 0.21 6.41 1.94
CA SER A 58 0.43 5.64 3.17
C SER A 58 -0.72 5.83 4.18
N LEU A 59 -1.37 7.00 4.23
CA LEU A 59 -2.41 7.29 5.24
C LEU A 59 -3.68 6.43 5.06
N PRO A 60 -4.28 6.32 3.86
CA PRO A 60 -5.37 5.38 3.63
C PRO A 60 -5.02 3.92 3.97
N LEU A 61 -3.78 3.48 3.67
CA LEU A 61 -3.33 2.13 4.00
C LEU A 61 -3.27 1.91 5.52
N LEU A 62 -2.82 2.90 6.29
CA LEU A 62 -2.86 2.86 7.76
C LEU A 62 -4.29 2.74 8.27
N THR A 63 -5.24 3.51 7.73
CA THR A 63 -6.66 3.45 8.12
C THR A 63 -7.26 2.07 7.85
N VAL A 64 -7.01 1.49 6.66
CA VAL A 64 -7.47 0.14 6.33
C VAL A 64 -6.83 -0.90 7.24
N SER A 65 -5.53 -0.75 7.55
CA SER A 65 -4.83 -1.64 8.48
C SER A 65 -5.46 -1.58 9.87
N ALA A 66 -5.74 -0.38 10.39
CA ALA A 66 -6.38 -0.19 11.69
C ALA A 66 -7.79 -0.83 11.73
N ALA A 67 -8.59 -0.63 10.68
CA ALA A 67 -9.93 -1.20 10.58
C ALA A 67 -9.93 -2.74 10.58
N LEU A 68 -8.87 -3.36 10.05
CA LEU A 68 -8.71 -4.81 9.99
C LEU A 68 -7.97 -5.39 11.21
N TRP A 69 -7.38 -4.55 12.07
CA TRP A 69 -6.42 -4.96 13.09
C TRP A 69 -6.99 -5.93 14.12
N HIS A 70 -8.26 -5.81 14.50
CA HIS A 70 -8.86 -6.72 15.48
C HIS A 70 -9.78 -7.77 14.86
N ASN A 71 -9.81 -7.86 13.52
CA ASN A 71 -10.68 -8.79 12.81
C ASN A 71 -9.99 -10.15 12.62
N GLN A 72 -10.59 -11.21 13.18
CA GLN A 72 -10.08 -12.58 13.06
C GLN A 72 -10.60 -13.33 11.82
N GLN A 73 -11.56 -12.76 11.09
CA GLN A 73 -12.12 -13.38 9.88
C GLN A 73 -11.09 -13.48 8.76
N ALA A 74 -11.32 -14.40 7.82
CA ALA A 74 -10.52 -14.46 6.61
C ALA A 74 -10.73 -13.19 5.76
N VAL A 75 -9.68 -12.74 5.07
CA VAL A 75 -9.81 -11.66 4.08
C VAL A 75 -10.67 -12.16 2.93
N GLY A 76 -11.72 -11.39 2.60
CA GLY A 76 -12.66 -11.76 1.56
C GLY A 76 -12.03 -11.83 0.17
N GLN A 77 -12.51 -12.76 -0.66
CA GLN A 77 -12.05 -12.94 -2.04
C GLN A 77 -12.07 -11.65 -2.88
N PRO A 78 -13.08 -10.77 -2.81
CA PRO A 78 -13.09 -9.52 -3.58
C PRO A 78 -11.91 -8.59 -3.25
N VAL A 79 -11.54 -8.48 -1.97
CA VAL A 79 -10.40 -7.65 -1.53
C VAL A 79 -9.08 -8.21 -2.09
N ILE A 80 -8.92 -9.53 -2.06
CA ILE A 80 -7.72 -10.20 -2.59
C ILE A 80 -7.61 -9.97 -4.10
N VAL A 81 -8.70 -10.17 -4.85
CA VAL A 81 -8.71 -9.97 -6.31
C VAL A 81 -8.41 -8.51 -6.67
N MET A 82 -9.06 -7.55 -6.01
CA MET A 82 -8.79 -6.13 -6.26
C MET A 82 -7.36 -5.73 -5.91
N SER A 83 -6.77 -6.33 -4.87
CA SER A 83 -5.36 -6.12 -4.52
C SER A 83 -4.41 -6.71 -5.56
N LEU A 84 -4.70 -7.91 -6.09
CA LEU A 84 -3.90 -8.53 -7.16
C LEU A 84 -3.97 -7.72 -8.46
N VAL A 85 -5.16 -7.30 -8.87
CA VAL A 85 -5.36 -6.52 -10.11
C VAL A 85 -4.68 -5.17 -10.00
N SER A 86 -4.93 -4.41 -8.93
CA SER A 86 -4.34 -3.09 -8.76
C SER A 86 -2.82 -3.15 -8.62
N ALA A 87 -2.28 -4.10 -7.84
CA ALA A 87 -0.84 -4.29 -7.73
C ALA A 87 -0.22 -4.77 -9.06
N GLY A 88 -0.88 -5.66 -9.80
CA GLY A 88 -0.41 -6.13 -11.11
C GLY A 88 -0.34 -5.00 -12.13
N ILE A 89 -1.38 -4.17 -12.22
CA ILE A 89 -1.39 -2.96 -13.06
C ILE A 89 -0.23 -2.03 -12.64
N GLY A 90 -0.08 -1.78 -11.34
CA GLY A 90 0.99 -0.93 -10.82
C GLY A 90 2.39 -1.46 -11.13
N CYS A 91 2.62 -2.78 -11.00
CA CYS A 91 3.90 -3.41 -11.33
C CYS A 91 4.23 -3.33 -12.83
N VAL A 92 3.23 -3.45 -13.69
CA VAL A 92 3.41 -3.34 -15.16
C VAL A 92 3.66 -1.90 -15.58
N LEU A 93 2.87 -0.96 -15.07
CA LEU A 93 2.97 0.46 -15.45
C LEU A 93 4.20 1.13 -14.82
N MET A 94 4.61 0.72 -13.62
CA MET A 94 5.75 1.28 -12.90
C MET A 94 6.52 0.16 -12.17
N PRO A 95 7.43 -0.55 -12.85
CA PRO A 95 8.18 -1.65 -12.25
C PRO A 95 9.08 -1.21 -11.08
N ALA A 96 9.63 0.01 -11.09
CA ALA A 96 10.39 0.55 -9.97
C ALA A 96 9.45 1.20 -8.93
N SER A 97 8.61 0.41 -8.27
CA SER A 97 7.59 0.89 -7.30
C SER A 97 7.40 -0.07 -6.12
N GLY A 98 6.64 0.37 -5.12
CA GLY A 98 6.24 -0.49 -4.00
C GLY A 98 5.09 -1.45 -4.30
N PHE A 99 4.51 -1.45 -5.51
CA PHE A 99 3.37 -2.33 -5.84
C PHE A 99 3.70 -3.82 -5.70
N TRP A 100 4.96 -4.20 -5.86
CA TRP A 100 5.43 -5.57 -5.66
C TRP A 100 5.14 -6.09 -4.25
N THR A 101 5.23 -5.25 -3.21
CA THR A 101 4.98 -5.70 -1.84
C THR A 101 3.50 -6.03 -1.62
N LEU A 102 2.60 -5.25 -2.21
CA LEU A 102 1.16 -5.53 -2.17
C LEU A 102 0.82 -6.77 -3.00
N LEU A 103 1.46 -6.95 -4.16
CA LEU A 103 1.28 -8.12 -5.01
C LEU A 103 1.63 -9.42 -4.24
N VAL A 104 2.79 -9.45 -3.58
CA VAL A 104 3.22 -10.60 -2.77
C VAL A 104 2.22 -10.87 -1.64
N LEU A 105 1.79 -9.83 -0.91
CA LEU A 105 0.79 -9.98 0.17
C LEU A 105 -0.52 -10.59 -0.35
N ALA A 106 -1.01 -10.10 -1.49
CA ALA A 106 -2.25 -10.58 -2.09
C ALA A 106 -2.13 -12.03 -2.62
N LEU A 107 -0.98 -12.41 -3.18
CA LEU A 107 -0.69 -13.80 -3.58
C LEU A 107 -0.67 -14.75 -2.37
N VAL A 108 -0.03 -14.34 -1.26
CA VAL A 108 -0.03 -15.11 0.00
C VAL A 108 -1.45 -15.24 0.56
N ALA A 109 -2.25 -14.18 0.49
CA ALA A 109 -3.65 -14.20 0.90
C ALA A 109 -4.45 -15.23 0.09
N LEU A 110 -4.30 -15.21 -1.24
CA LEU A 110 -4.97 -16.12 -2.18
C LEU A 110 -4.59 -17.58 -1.92
N TRP A 111 -3.29 -17.87 -1.78
CA TRP A 111 -2.81 -19.24 -1.53
C TRP A 111 -3.38 -19.81 -0.23
N ARG A 112 -3.40 -19.02 0.85
CA ARG A 112 -3.97 -19.46 2.13
C ARG A 112 -5.50 -19.61 2.10
N ASN A 113 -6.21 -18.83 1.29
CA ASN A 113 -7.66 -18.96 1.14
C ASN A 113 -8.09 -20.15 0.27
N ARG A 114 -7.18 -20.71 -0.56
CA ARG A 114 -7.42 -21.96 -1.31
C ARG A 114 -7.20 -23.24 -0.49
N SER A 115 -6.54 -23.14 0.65
CA SER A 115 -6.25 -24.26 1.55
C SER A 115 -7.39 -24.79 2.47
N PRO A 116 -8.67 -24.36 2.44
CA PRO A 116 -9.74 -24.98 3.22
C PRO A 116 -10.07 -26.43 2.82
N ALA A 117 -9.72 -26.87 1.61
CA ALA A 117 -10.13 -28.17 1.08
C ALA A 117 -9.41 -29.39 1.67
N MET A 118 -8.38 -29.21 2.53
CA MET A 118 -7.72 -30.33 3.25
C MET A 118 -8.04 -30.38 4.75
N ALA A 119 -8.99 -29.57 5.23
CA ALA A 119 -9.41 -29.59 6.64
C ALA A 119 -10.56 -30.59 6.93
N HIS A 120 -11.06 -31.30 5.91
CA HIS A 120 -12.16 -32.26 6.00
C HIS A 120 -11.92 -33.57 5.22
N ALA A 121 -10.66 -33.93 4.94
CA ALA A 121 -10.30 -35.22 4.35
C ALA A 121 -9.62 -36.12 5.38
#